data_AF-A0A3N0XYW4-F1
#
_entry.id   AF-A0A3N0XYW4-F1
#
_cell.length_a   1.000
_cell.length_b   1.000
_cell.length_c   1.000
_cell.angle_alpha   90.00
_cell.angle_beta   90.00
_cell.angle_gamma   90.00
#
_symmetry.space_group_name_H-M   'P 1'
#
loop_
_entity.id
_entity.type
_entity.pdbx_description
1 polymer ?
#
loop_
_entity_poly.entity_id
_entity_poly.type
_entity_poly.pdbx_seq_one_letter_code
_entity_poly.pdbx_strand_id
1 'polypeptide(L)'
;MAVFSYLDAAEEPGEEDDNVVKTIPVHTDPRKRQKMLYSAARPTVGDVTCKETLRAYRLNTPFVPALVPPKIPDGEKVDFDDIHRKRMEKDLTELQTLIEAHFESRKKEEEELISLTQRIENRRSERAEQLRIRTERERERQNKLAEEKARKEEEEAKRKADDDAKKKKVLASFQYTGYMQRTDKRGGPKKQTEREKKKTILSERRKELNIENLGADKLRETANELWKWMRQLEAEKFELQYRYMCQKYEITVLRNRVSDHQKNTTIDQTVILKQCKRKCKKQTDAALSPWDV
;
A
#
# COMPACT_ATOMS: atom_id res chain seq x y z
N MET A 1 47.25 -19.14 22.41
CA MET A 1 46.67 -20.44 22.80
C MET A 1 45.72 -20.87 21.70
N ALA A 2 45.78 -22.16 21.40
CA ALA A 2 45.25 -22.82 20.22
C ALA A 2 43.70 -22.86 20.15
N VAL A 3 43.22 -22.77 18.90
CA VAL A 3 42.02 -23.36 18.27
C VAL A 3 41.01 -24.12 19.13
N PHE A 4 39.72 -23.81 18.92
CA PHE A 4 38.72 -24.83 18.62
C PHE A 4 37.65 -24.30 17.65
N SER A 5 37.55 -25.01 16.53
CA SER A 5 36.59 -24.95 15.44
C SER A 5 35.36 -25.80 15.75
N TYR A 6 34.16 -25.39 15.28
CA TYR A 6 33.05 -26.23 14.79
C TYR A 6 31.97 -25.27 14.26
N LEU A 7 31.74 -25.09 12.95
CA LEU A 7 30.98 -25.89 11.98
C LEU A 7 29.48 -26.11 12.30
N ASP A 8 28.68 -26.03 11.22
CA ASP A 8 27.22 -26.15 11.02
C ASP A 8 26.39 -24.89 11.33
N ALA A 9 26.03 -24.07 10.33
CA ALA A 9 25.01 -24.30 9.28
C ALA A 9 23.58 -24.40 9.86
N ALA A 10 22.94 -23.24 10.01
CA ALA A 10 21.50 -23.11 10.18
C ALA A 10 21.02 -21.85 9.44
N GLU A 11 20.36 -22.14 8.33
CA GLU A 11 19.52 -21.32 7.45
C GLU A 11 19.06 -19.96 8.01
N GLU A 12 19.41 -18.90 7.28
CA GLU A 12 18.63 -17.67 7.29
C GLU A 12 17.30 -17.93 6.55
N PRO A 13 16.12 -17.69 7.15
CA PRO A 13 14.90 -17.59 6.38
C PRO A 13 14.93 -16.26 5.62
N GLY A 14 15.28 -16.36 4.33
CA GLY A 14 15.17 -15.27 3.37
C GLY A 14 13.73 -14.74 3.28
N GLU A 15 13.65 -13.45 3.00
CA GLU A 15 12.44 -12.71 2.62
C GLU A 15 11.72 -13.41 1.46
N GLU A 16 10.52 -13.94 1.70
CA GLU A 16 9.56 -14.27 0.64
C GLU A 16 8.70 -13.02 0.38
N ASP A 17 9.23 -12.13 -0.47
CA ASP A 17 8.46 -11.09 -1.14
C ASP A 17 7.69 -11.70 -2.33
N ASP A 18 6.46 -12.13 -2.11
CA ASP A 18 5.53 -12.46 -3.21
C ASP A 18 4.93 -11.17 -3.81
N ASN A 19 5.74 -10.46 -4.60
CA ASN A 19 5.23 -9.45 -5.53
C ASN A 19 5.97 -9.50 -6.87
N VAL A 20 5.78 -10.60 -7.61
CA VAL A 20 6.15 -10.65 -9.03
C VAL A 20 5.09 -9.94 -9.86
N VAL A 21 5.20 -8.62 -9.94
CA VAL A 21 4.67 -7.85 -11.07
C VAL A 21 5.43 -8.32 -12.31
N LYS A 22 4.79 -9.17 -13.13
CA LYS A 22 5.29 -9.52 -14.46
C LYS A 22 5.22 -8.27 -15.34
N THR A 23 6.32 -7.53 -15.40
CA THR A 23 6.60 -6.59 -16.48
C THR A 23 6.71 -7.38 -17.78
N ILE A 24 5.77 -7.11 -18.69
CA ILE A 24 5.74 -7.66 -20.03
C ILE A 24 6.84 -6.96 -20.84
N PRO A 25 7.75 -7.68 -21.52
CA PRO A 25 8.75 -7.07 -22.37
C PRO A 25 8.07 -6.43 -23.59
N VAL A 26 8.32 -5.14 -23.77
CA VAL A 26 7.90 -4.38 -24.95
C VAL A 26 8.94 -4.59 -26.05
N HIS A 27 8.46 -5.08 -27.19
CA HIS A 27 9.05 -5.01 -28.54
C HIS A 27 9.98 -6.14 -29.03
N THR A 28 9.39 -7.09 -29.78
CA THR A 28 10.02 -7.69 -30.97
C THR A 28 8.97 -8.03 -32.05
N ASP A 29 9.09 -7.36 -33.20
CA ASP A 29 8.74 -7.74 -34.58
C ASP A 29 7.27 -8.14 -34.97
N PRO A 30 6.56 -7.34 -35.80
CA PRO A 30 5.15 -7.56 -36.17
C PRO A 30 4.87 -8.68 -37.19
N ARG A 31 5.86 -9.46 -37.66
CA ARG A 31 5.64 -10.47 -38.73
C ARG A 31 5.28 -11.90 -38.30
N LYS A 32 5.27 -12.23 -37.00
CA LYS A 32 5.00 -13.62 -36.53
C LYS A 32 3.60 -13.89 -35.99
N ARG A 33 2.74 -12.88 -35.85
CA ARG A 33 1.37 -13.06 -35.32
C ARG A 33 0.34 -13.48 -36.37
N GLN A 34 0.70 -13.41 -37.65
CA GLN A 34 -0.20 -13.73 -38.77
C GLN A 34 -0.31 -15.24 -39.08
N LYS A 35 0.46 -16.11 -38.40
CA LYS A 35 0.46 -17.57 -38.67
C LYS A 35 -0.28 -18.45 -37.66
N MET A 36 -0.90 -17.89 -36.61
CA MET A 36 -1.57 -18.69 -35.55
C MET A 36 -3.07 -18.41 -35.38
N LEU A 37 -3.72 -17.77 -36.35
CA LEU A 37 -5.19 -17.60 -36.40
C LEU A 37 -5.85 -18.17 -37.67
N TYR A 38 -5.08 -18.87 -38.50
CA TYR A 38 -5.57 -19.62 -39.65
C TYR A 38 -5.27 -21.12 -39.46
N SER A 39 -5.84 -21.74 -38.42
CA SER A 39 -5.64 -23.18 -38.18
C SER A 39 -6.81 -23.90 -37.49
N ALA A 40 -7.91 -23.23 -37.17
CA ALA A 40 -9.02 -23.87 -36.46
C ALA A 40 -10.38 -23.55 -37.09
N ALA A 41 -10.56 -23.93 -38.36
CA ALA A 41 -11.87 -24.15 -38.97
C ALA A 41 -11.65 -24.89 -40.31
N ARG A 42 -11.59 -26.22 -40.26
CA ARG A 42 -11.61 -27.06 -41.46
C ARG A 42 -12.84 -27.97 -41.37
N PRO A 43 -13.91 -27.72 -42.14
CA PRO A 43 -14.91 -28.73 -42.42
C PRO A 43 -14.35 -29.70 -43.46
N THR A 44 -14.68 -30.96 -43.27
CA THR A 44 -14.37 -32.10 -44.14
C THR A 44 -15.27 -32.07 -45.38
N VAL A 45 -14.69 -31.98 -46.58
CA VAL A 45 -15.24 -32.56 -47.81
C VAL A 45 -14.09 -32.87 -48.77
N GLY A 46 -14.16 -34.06 -49.35
CA GLY A 46 -13.06 -34.74 -50.02
C GLY A 46 -12.66 -34.19 -51.39
N ASP A 47 -11.53 -34.70 -51.83
CA ASP A 47 -10.87 -34.44 -53.09
C ASP A 47 -11.76 -34.77 -54.30
N VAL A 48 -12.03 -33.77 -55.12
CA VAL A 48 -12.22 -33.99 -56.56
C VAL A 48 -11.50 -32.87 -57.31
N THR A 49 -10.71 -33.29 -58.29
CA THR A 49 -9.64 -32.59 -58.98
C THR A 49 -10.02 -31.26 -59.62
N CYS A 50 -9.21 -30.23 -59.37
CA CYS A 50 -9.30 -28.87 -59.90
C CYS A 50 -8.81 -28.76 -61.37
N LYS A 51 -9.41 -29.53 -62.27
CA LYS A 51 -9.29 -29.32 -63.74
C LYS A 51 -10.64 -29.19 -64.47
N GLU A 52 -11.77 -29.27 -63.77
CA GLU A 52 -13.11 -29.15 -64.37
C GLU A 52 -13.93 -27.92 -63.94
N THR A 53 -13.43 -27.09 -63.01
CA THR A 53 -14.17 -25.91 -62.53
C THR A 53 -13.94 -24.62 -63.34
N LEU A 54 -12.99 -24.60 -64.27
CA LEU A 54 -12.89 -23.53 -65.29
C LEU A 54 -13.80 -23.75 -66.51
N ARG A 55 -14.63 -24.82 -66.52
CA ARG A 55 -15.69 -25.04 -67.52
C ARG A 55 -17.10 -24.70 -67.02
N ALA A 56 -17.29 -24.36 -65.75
CA ALA A 56 -18.62 -24.15 -65.15
C ALA A 56 -19.11 -22.70 -65.13
N TYR A 57 -18.28 -21.70 -65.44
CA TYR A 57 -18.71 -20.29 -65.56
C TYR A 57 -19.14 -19.90 -66.99
N ARG A 58 -19.68 -20.85 -67.76
CA ARG A 58 -20.16 -20.58 -69.13
C ARG A 58 -21.61 -20.94 -69.42
N LEU A 59 -22.41 -21.25 -68.40
CA LEU A 59 -23.82 -21.60 -68.58
C LEU A 59 -24.66 -21.10 -67.39
N ASN A 60 -24.92 -19.79 -67.31
CA ASN A 60 -26.23 -19.28 -66.92
C ASN A 60 -26.36 -17.78 -67.21
N THR A 61 -26.42 -17.44 -68.49
CA THR A 61 -27.01 -16.16 -68.92
C THR A 61 -28.49 -16.43 -69.21
N PRO A 62 -29.46 -15.79 -68.51
CA PRO A 62 -30.86 -15.92 -68.89
C PRO A 62 -31.00 -15.42 -70.34
N PHE A 63 -31.61 -16.25 -71.18
CA PHE A 63 -31.92 -15.93 -72.57
C PHE A 63 -32.82 -14.69 -72.60
N VAL A 64 -32.21 -13.54 -72.86
CA VAL A 64 -32.93 -12.29 -73.15
C VAL A 64 -33.59 -12.47 -74.52
N PRO A 65 -34.92 -12.37 -74.65
CA PRO A 65 -35.57 -12.40 -75.95
C PRO A 65 -34.95 -11.33 -76.85
N ALA A 66 -34.72 -11.64 -78.12
CA ALA A 66 -34.20 -10.67 -79.08
C ALA A 66 -35.11 -9.44 -79.09
N LEU A 67 -34.60 -8.32 -78.54
CA LEU A 67 -35.22 -7.02 -78.59
C LEU A 67 -35.29 -6.61 -80.05
N VAL A 68 -36.47 -6.78 -80.65
CA VAL A 68 -36.86 -6.12 -81.90
C VAL A 68 -36.59 -4.63 -81.70
N PRO A 69 -35.82 -3.96 -82.61
CA PRO A 69 -35.60 -2.53 -82.52
C PRO A 69 -36.95 -1.82 -82.43
N PRO A 70 -37.23 -1.04 -81.36
CA PRO A 70 -38.46 -0.29 -81.29
C PRO A 70 -38.52 0.60 -82.53
N LYS A 71 -39.57 0.42 -83.34
CA LYS A 71 -39.86 1.25 -84.50
C LYS A 71 -39.93 2.70 -84.00
N ILE A 72 -38.96 3.49 -84.45
CA ILE A 72 -38.93 4.94 -84.26
C ILE A 72 -40.14 5.47 -85.05
N PRO A 73 -41.18 6.04 -84.39
CA PRO A 73 -42.20 6.76 -85.13
C PRO A 73 -41.58 8.04 -85.70
N ASP A 74 -41.91 8.29 -86.96
CA ASP A 74 -41.40 9.37 -87.78
C ASP A 74 -41.53 10.76 -87.12
N GLY A 75 -40.40 11.47 -87.09
CA GLY A 75 -40.35 12.91 -87.36
C GLY A 75 -41.11 13.83 -86.42
N GLU A 76 -40.79 13.82 -85.12
CA GLU A 76 -41.03 14.99 -84.28
C GLU A 76 -39.70 15.73 -84.03
N LYS A 77 -39.71 17.03 -84.33
CA LYS A 77 -38.54 17.91 -84.37
C LYS A 77 -37.80 17.84 -83.03
N VAL A 78 -36.60 17.25 -83.03
CA VAL A 78 -35.76 17.13 -81.83
C VAL A 78 -35.32 18.52 -81.40
N ASP A 79 -35.89 19.01 -80.31
CA ASP A 79 -35.63 20.35 -79.81
C ASP A 79 -34.32 20.36 -78.99
N PHE A 80 -33.26 20.99 -79.53
CA PHE A 80 -31.93 20.95 -78.92
C PHE A 80 -31.89 21.61 -77.54
N ASP A 81 -32.76 22.60 -77.30
CA ASP A 81 -32.92 23.23 -75.99
C ASP A 81 -33.56 22.28 -74.97
N ASP A 82 -34.41 21.35 -75.42
CA ASP A 82 -35.01 20.33 -74.55
C ASP A 82 -33.98 19.28 -74.12
N ILE A 83 -33.06 18.90 -75.01
CA ILE A 83 -31.92 18.03 -74.67
C ILE A 83 -31.01 18.70 -73.64
N HIS A 84 -30.73 20.00 -73.81
CA HIS A 84 -29.89 20.73 -72.88
C HIS A 84 -30.53 20.88 -71.49
N ARG A 85 -31.83 21.21 -71.42
CA ARG A 85 -32.59 21.24 -70.16
C ARG A 85 -32.61 19.88 -69.47
N LYS A 86 -32.91 18.80 -70.21
CA LYS A 86 -32.91 17.42 -69.67
C LYS A 86 -31.54 16.98 -69.16
N ARG A 87 -30.46 17.44 -69.78
CA ARG A 87 -29.10 17.20 -69.28
C ARG A 87 -28.87 17.92 -67.96
N MET A 88 -29.16 19.22 -67.88
CA MET A 88 -29.01 19.99 -66.65
C MET A 88 -29.88 19.45 -65.51
N GLU A 89 -31.12 19.04 -65.80
CA GLU A 89 -32.03 18.44 -64.81
C GLU A 89 -31.51 17.08 -64.34
N LYS A 90 -30.97 16.26 -65.24
CA LYS A 90 -30.33 14.99 -64.88
C LYS A 90 -29.10 15.22 -63.99
N ASP A 91 -28.22 16.13 -64.37
CA ASP A 91 -27.00 16.41 -63.61
C ASP A 91 -27.32 16.97 -62.21
N LEU A 92 -28.35 17.80 -62.08
CA LEU A 92 -28.82 18.32 -60.79
C LEU A 92 -29.44 17.22 -59.90
N THR A 93 -30.25 16.34 -60.48
CA THR A 93 -30.86 15.23 -59.74
C THR A 93 -29.82 14.16 -59.35
N GLU A 94 -28.87 13.86 -60.22
CA GLU A 94 -27.75 12.97 -59.94
C GLU A 94 -26.86 13.54 -58.82
N LEU A 95 -26.55 14.84 -58.87
CA LEU A 95 -25.79 15.52 -57.83
C LEU A 95 -26.52 15.49 -56.47
N GLN A 96 -27.83 15.77 -56.45
CA GLN A 96 -28.64 15.66 -55.23
C GLN A 96 -28.62 14.24 -54.67
N THR A 97 -28.80 13.23 -55.53
CA THR A 97 -28.77 11.82 -55.12
C THR A 97 -27.41 11.40 -54.56
N LEU A 98 -26.30 11.86 -55.16
CA LEU A 98 -24.94 11.61 -54.68
C LEU A 98 -24.68 12.26 -53.32
N ILE A 99 -25.15 13.49 -53.14
CA ILE A 99 -25.03 14.21 -51.87
C ILE A 99 -25.80 13.44 -50.77
N GLU A 100 -27.08 13.12 -51.01
CA GLU A 100 -27.91 12.38 -50.07
C GLU A 100 -27.33 10.99 -49.75
N ALA A 101 -26.91 10.24 -50.77
CA ALA A 101 -26.31 8.93 -50.58
C ALA A 101 -25.01 8.99 -49.74
N HIS A 102 -24.15 10.00 -49.94
CA HIS A 102 -22.94 10.17 -49.14
C HIS A 102 -23.26 10.49 -47.68
N PHE A 103 -24.19 11.41 -47.42
CA PHE A 103 -24.60 11.75 -46.05
C PHE A 103 -25.30 10.59 -45.34
N GLU A 104 -26.18 9.87 -46.04
CA GLU A 104 -26.83 8.68 -45.47
C GLU A 104 -25.83 7.56 -45.20
N SER A 105 -24.88 7.30 -46.10
CA SER A 105 -23.84 6.28 -45.87
C SER A 105 -23.02 6.62 -44.64
N ARG A 106 -22.53 7.87 -44.55
CA ARG A 106 -21.75 8.34 -43.39
C ARG A 106 -22.54 8.28 -42.09
N LYS A 107 -23.79 8.70 -42.11
CA LYS A 107 -24.66 8.67 -40.93
C LYS A 107 -24.89 7.23 -40.44
N LYS A 108 -25.16 6.30 -41.35
CA LYS A 108 -25.33 4.87 -41.02
C LYS A 108 -24.03 4.29 -40.45
N GLU A 109 -22.89 4.57 -41.08
CA GLU A 109 -21.58 4.13 -40.59
C GLU A 109 -21.23 4.71 -39.20
N GLU A 110 -21.54 5.98 -38.95
CA GLU A 110 -21.33 6.63 -37.66
C GLU A 110 -22.23 6.03 -36.57
N GLU A 111 -23.51 5.80 -36.85
CA GLU A 111 -24.45 5.15 -35.92
C GLU A 111 -24.01 3.72 -35.58
N GLU A 112 -23.52 2.96 -36.56
CA GLU A 112 -22.94 1.63 -36.34
C GLU A 112 -21.68 1.67 -35.50
N LEU A 113 -20.78 2.62 -35.77
CA LEU A 113 -19.53 2.79 -35.02
C LEU A 113 -19.81 3.20 -33.57
N ILE A 114 -20.77 4.10 -33.35
CA ILE A 114 -21.21 4.52 -32.02
C ILE A 114 -21.83 3.34 -31.27
N SER A 115 -22.74 2.60 -31.90
CA SER A 115 -23.36 1.39 -31.32
C SER A 115 -22.31 0.34 -30.93
N LEU A 116 -21.33 0.09 -31.79
CA LEU A 116 -20.24 -0.84 -31.52
C LEU A 116 -19.36 -0.36 -30.35
N THR A 117 -19.00 0.92 -30.34
CA THR A 117 -18.19 1.53 -29.28
C THR A 117 -18.92 1.46 -27.95
N GLN A 118 -20.21 1.79 -27.92
CA GLN A 118 -21.05 1.70 -26.72
C GLN A 118 -21.13 0.26 -26.19
N ARG A 119 -21.27 -0.74 -27.06
CA ARG A 119 -21.23 -2.16 -26.65
C ARG A 119 -19.86 -2.59 -26.11
N ILE A 120 -18.76 -2.06 -26.65
CA ILE A 120 -17.42 -2.33 -26.13
C ILE A 120 -17.26 -1.69 -24.74
N GLU A 121 -17.70 -0.45 -24.59
CA GLU A 121 -17.61 0.30 -23.34
C GLU A 121 -18.46 -0.35 -22.25
N ASN A 122 -19.69 -0.77 -22.56
CA ASN A 122 -20.54 -1.52 -21.62
C ASN A 122 -19.88 -2.83 -21.16
N ARG A 123 -19.23 -3.58 -22.08
CA ARG A 123 -18.48 -4.79 -21.68
C ARG A 123 -17.25 -4.48 -20.83
N ARG A 124 -16.63 -3.31 -21.00
CA ARG A 124 -15.49 -2.88 -20.18
C ARG A 124 -15.94 -2.48 -18.78
N SER A 125 -17.01 -1.69 -18.69
CA SER A 125 -17.60 -1.28 -17.42
C SER A 125 -18.12 -2.48 -16.63
N GLU A 126 -18.81 -3.42 -17.27
CA GLU A 126 -19.25 -4.67 -16.63
C GLU A 126 -18.09 -5.49 -16.06
N ARG A 127 -16.97 -5.62 -16.79
CA ARG A 127 -15.78 -6.31 -16.27
C ARG A 127 -15.15 -5.57 -15.10
N ALA A 128 -15.07 -4.24 -15.18
CA ALA A 128 -14.56 -3.42 -14.10
C ALA A 128 -15.44 -3.56 -12.85
N GLU A 129 -16.75 -3.60 -13.01
CA GLU A 129 -17.72 -3.78 -11.94
C GLU A 129 -17.66 -5.19 -11.34
N GLN A 130 -17.55 -6.24 -12.17
CA GLN A 130 -17.30 -7.60 -11.71
C GLN A 130 -16.02 -7.70 -10.88
N LEU A 131 -14.95 -7.00 -11.29
CA LEU A 131 -13.71 -6.95 -10.53
C LEU A 131 -13.92 -6.23 -9.20
N ARG A 132 -14.60 -5.07 -9.19
CA ARG A 132 -14.94 -4.35 -7.95
C ARG A 132 -15.71 -5.23 -6.97
N ILE A 133 -16.76 -5.91 -7.45
CA ILE A 133 -17.57 -6.82 -6.62
C ILE A 133 -16.70 -7.97 -6.06
N ARG A 134 -15.80 -8.55 -6.86
CA ARG A 134 -14.86 -9.59 -6.37
C ARG A 134 -13.93 -9.05 -5.30
N THR A 135 -13.34 -7.87 -5.50
CA THR A 135 -12.46 -7.23 -4.52
C THR A 135 -13.20 -6.86 -3.23
N GLU A 136 -14.44 -6.37 -3.34
CA GLU A 136 -15.30 -6.02 -2.20
C GLU A 136 -15.64 -7.27 -1.38
N ARG A 137 -16.06 -8.36 -2.04
CA ARG A 137 -16.37 -9.64 -1.38
C ARG A 137 -15.14 -10.32 -0.76
N GLU A 138 -13.96 -10.16 -1.35
CA GLU A 138 -12.71 -10.63 -0.73
C GLU A 138 -12.37 -9.78 0.50
N ARG A 139 -12.46 -8.45 0.39
CA ARG A 139 -12.26 -7.53 1.50
C ARG A 139 -13.24 -7.78 2.65
N GLU A 140 -14.50 -8.06 2.36
CA GLU A 140 -15.51 -8.38 3.37
C GLU A 140 -15.19 -9.71 4.08
N ARG A 141 -14.70 -10.73 3.37
CA ARG A 141 -14.26 -11.98 3.98
C ARG A 141 -13.05 -11.77 4.90
N GLN A 142 -12.05 -11.02 4.44
CA GLN A 142 -10.90 -10.66 5.26
C GLN A 142 -11.31 -9.85 6.50
N ASN A 143 -12.25 -8.91 6.34
CA ASN A 143 -12.78 -8.12 7.45
C ASN A 143 -13.56 -8.98 8.45
N LYS A 144 -14.40 -9.93 8.00
CA LYS A 144 -15.11 -10.85 8.89
C LYS A 144 -14.15 -11.75 9.69
N LEU A 145 -13.10 -12.25 9.05
CA LEU A 145 -12.07 -13.03 9.75
C LEU A 145 -11.30 -12.17 10.76
N ALA A 146 -10.98 -10.93 10.41
CA ALA A 146 -10.34 -9.99 11.31
C ALA A 146 -11.25 -9.61 12.49
N GLU A 147 -12.55 -9.41 12.25
CA GLU A 147 -13.54 -9.07 13.27
C GLU A 147 -13.86 -10.25 14.18
N GLU A 148 -13.98 -11.48 13.65
CA GLU A 148 -14.14 -12.69 14.47
C GLU A 148 -12.90 -12.93 15.34
N LYS A 149 -11.71 -12.74 14.77
CA LYS A 149 -10.44 -12.81 15.52
C LYS A 149 -10.38 -11.73 16.60
N ALA A 150 -10.81 -10.50 16.29
CA ALA A 150 -10.87 -9.41 17.26
C ALA A 150 -11.90 -9.66 18.36
N ARG A 151 -13.08 -10.21 18.05
CA ARG A 151 -14.11 -10.57 19.03
C ARG A 151 -13.64 -11.71 19.95
N LYS A 152 -12.93 -12.70 19.40
CA LYS A 152 -12.32 -13.79 20.17
C LYS A 152 -11.20 -13.28 21.07
N GLU A 153 -10.38 -12.35 20.59
CA GLU A 153 -9.33 -11.69 21.39
C GLU A 153 -9.93 -10.81 22.48
N GLU A 154 -11.04 -10.14 22.23
CA GLU A 154 -11.76 -9.32 23.23
C GLU A 154 -12.44 -10.18 24.31
N GLU A 155 -13.07 -11.31 23.94
CA GLU A 155 -13.62 -12.27 24.90
C GLU A 155 -12.53 -12.98 25.72
N GLU A 156 -11.40 -13.32 25.10
CA GLU A 156 -10.25 -13.90 25.80
C GLU A 156 -9.60 -12.87 26.74
N ALA A 157 -9.51 -11.60 26.34
CA ALA A 157 -9.04 -10.51 27.18
C ALA A 157 -9.98 -10.26 28.38
N LYS A 158 -11.30 -10.32 28.16
CA LYS A 158 -12.30 -10.18 29.23
C LYS A 158 -12.27 -11.37 30.19
N ARG A 159 -12.20 -12.60 29.69
CA ARG A 159 -12.07 -13.81 30.53
C ARG A 159 -10.78 -13.80 31.33
N LYS A 160 -9.67 -13.36 30.73
CA LYS A 160 -8.38 -13.21 31.41
C LYS A 160 -8.44 -12.13 32.49
N ALA A 161 -9.13 -11.02 32.24
CA ALA A 161 -9.35 -9.98 33.25
C ALA A 161 -10.22 -10.47 34.42
N ASP A 162 -11.28 -11.25 34.14
CA ASP A 162 -12.15 -11.83 35.17
C ASP A 162 -11.46 -12.95 35.97
N ASP A 163 -10.68 -13.80 35.31
CA ASP A 163 -9.87 -14.83 35.96
C ASP A 163 -8.74 -14.21 36.79
N ASP A 164 -8.10 -13.14 36.32
CA ASP A 164 -7.11 -12.39 37.09
C ASP A 164 -7.76 -11.62 38.26
N ALA A 165 -8.99 -11.12 38.12
CA ALA A 165 -9.74 -10.51 39.20
C ALA A 165 -10.18 -11.53 40.26
N LYS A 166 -10.62 -12.72 39.85
CA LYS A 166 -10.95 -13.83 40.76
C LYS A 166 -9.69 -14.36 41.45
N LYS A 167 -8.59 -14.56 40.72
CA LYS A 167 -7.29 -14.91 41.28
C LYS A 167 -6.80 -13.83 42.24
N LYS A 168 -6.91 -12.54 41.91
CA LYS A 168 -6.55 -11.42 42.78
C LYS A 168 -7.40 -11.37 44.05
N LYS A 169 -8.70 -11.68 43.98
CA LYS A 169 -9.57 -11.80 45.17
C LYS A 169 -9.16 -12.98 46.07
N VAL A 170 -8.76 -14.11 45.50
CA VAL A 170 -8.26 -15.28 46.26
C VAL A 170 -6.85 -15.01 46.82
N LEU A 171 -5.97 -14.38 46.05
CA LEU A 171 -4.60 -14.05 46.47
C LEU A 171 -4.51 -12.83 47.40
N ALA A 172 -5.51 -11.93 47.42
CA ALA A 172 -5.52 -10.79 48.34
C ALA A 172 -5.65 -11.20 49.81
N SER A 173 -6.06 -12.45 50.09
CA SER A 173 -6.04 -13.04 51.43
C SER A 173 -4.64 -13.50 51.86
N PHE A 174 -3.73 -13.75 50.92
CA PHE A 174 -2.37 -14.22 51.20
C PHE A 174 -1.35 -13.15 50.78
N GLN A 175 -0.90 -12.36 51.75
CA GLN A 175 0.06 -11.25 51.65
C GLN A 175 1.03 -11.34 50.45
N TYR A 176 0.63 -10.79 49.29
CA TYR A 176 1.45 -10.69 48.10
C TYR A 176 1.74 -9.21 47.79
N THR A 177 2.50 -8.60 48.69
CA THR A 177 2.94 -7.21 48.62
C THR A 177 4.10 -7.08 47.64
N GLY A 178 3.82 -6.77 46.38
CA GLY A 178 4.84 -6.23 45.46
C GLY A 178 4.60 -6.41 43.96
N TYR A 179 3.86 -7.44 43.55
CA TYR A 179 3.70 -7.74 42.12
C TYR A 179 2.41 -7.15 41.52
N MET A 180 1.32 -7.06 42.30
CA MET A 180 0.03 -6.52 41.84
C MET A 180 0.07 -5.01 41.55
N GLN A 181 0.97 -4.26 42.20
CA GLN A 181 1.16 -2.82 41.92
C GLN A 181 1.80 -2.55 40.55
N ARG A 182 2.47 -3.54 39.94
CA ARG A 182 3.09 -3.40 38.62
C ARG A 182 2.12 -3.76 37.49
N THR A 183 1.14 -4.64 37.75
CA THR A 183 0.17 -5.10 36.75
C THR A 183 -0.99 -4.11 36.59
N ASP A 184 -1.48 -3.48 37.66
CA ASP A 184 -2.55 -2.46 37.56
C ASP A 184 -2.09 -1.21 36.78
N LYS A 185 -0.79 -0.87 36.77
CA LYS A 185 -0.24 0.20 35.92
C LYS A 185 -0.09 -0.18 34.43
N ARG A 186 -0.27 -1.46 34.09
CA ARG A 186 -0.16 -2.00 32.71
C ARG A 186 -1.53 -2.29 32.06
N GLY A 187 -2.64 -2.13 32.78
CA GLY A 187 -4.00 -2.41 32.29
C GLY A 187 -4.75 -1.23 31.66
N GLY A 188 -4.14 -0.05 31.52
CA GLY A 188 -4.67 1.05 30.71
C GLY A 188 -4.36 0.87 29.21
N PRO A 189 -4.91 1.72 28.31
CA PRO A 189 -4.53 1.74 26.90
C PRO A 189 -3.00 1.65 26.80
N LYS A 190 -2.50 0.66 26.06
CA LYS A 190 -1.10 0.25 26.01
C LYS A 190 -0.23 1.50 25.88
N LYS A 191 0.32 1.99 27.00
CA LYS A 191 1.12 3.22 27.00
C LYS A 191 2.26 2.97 26.04
N GLN A 192 2.35 3.78 25.00
CA GLN A 192 3.34 3.62 23.94
C GLN A 192 4.70 3.39 24.58
N THR A 193 5.32 2.27 24.26
CA THR A 193 6.58 1.90 24.91
C THR A 193 7.65 2.93 24.54
N GLU A 194 8.63 3.18 25.40
CA GLU A 194 9.74 4.11 25.07
C GLU A 194 10.46 3.69 23.77
N ARG A 195 10.45 2.38 23.46
CA ARG A 195 10.93 1.85 22.17
C ARG A 195 10.08 2.32 20.99
N GLU A 196 8.76 2.26 21.11
CA GLU A 196 7.83 2.75 20.08
C GLU A 196 7.94 4.26 19.92
N LYS A 197 7.99 5.03 21.01
CA LYS A 197 8.17 6.49 20.94
C LYS A 197 9.47 6.87 20.24
N LYS A 198 10.57 6.19 20.58
CA LYS A 198 11.85 6.39 19.89
C LYS A 198 11.74 6.06 18.41
N LYS A 199 11.07 4.97 18.05
CA LYS A 199 10.87 4.58 16.64
C LYS A 199 10.06 5.65 15.89
N THR A 200 8.96 6.13 16.47
CA THR A 200 8.11 7.19 15.90
C THR A 200 8.87 8.50 15.71
N ILE A 201 9.59 8.98 16.73
CA ILE A 201 10.37 10.22 16.65
C ILE A 201 11.50 10.10 15.61
N LEU A 202 12.15 8.94 15.51
CA LEU A 202 13.19 8.72 14.50
C LEU A 202 12.62 8.64 13.08
N SER A 203 11.44 8.04 12.89
CA SER A 203 10.77 8.05 11.59
C SER A 203 10.33 9.46 11.18
N GLU A 204 9.82 10.27 12.12
CA GLU A 204 9.43 11.67 11.85
C GLU A 204 10.63 12.53 11.45
N ARG A 205 11.80 12.28 12.04
CA ARG A 205 13.04 13.00 11.70
C ARG A 205 13.68 12.51 10.40
N ARG A 206 13.30 11.33 9.90
CA ARG A 206 13.87 10.74 8.69
C ARG A 206 13.24 11.42 7.47
N LYS A 207 14.07 12.15 6.71
CA LYS A 207 13.68 12.68 5.41
C LYS A 207 13.88 11.60 4.35
N GLU A 208 12.82 11.23 3.64
CA GLU A 208 12.92 10.32 2.50
C GLU A 208 13.65 11.02 1.37
N LEU A 209 14.59 10.31 0.73
CA LEU A 209 15.39 10.83 -0.38
C LEU A 209 14.96 10.13 -1.65
N ASN A 210 14.47 10.87 -2.63
CA ASN A 210 14.20 10.36 -3.96
C ASN A 210 15.39 10.67 -4.87
N ILE A 211 16.16 9.65 -5.23
CA ILE A 211 17.44 9.77 -5.96
C ILE A 211 17.26 9.55 -7.47
N GLU A 212 16.18 8.89 -7.90
CA GLU A 212 16.07 8.31 -9.25
C GLU A 212 15.91 9.33 -10.38
N ASN A 213 15.45 10.56 -10.06
CA ASN A 213 15.14 11.59 -11.07
C ASN A 213 15.94 12.90 -10.88
N LEU A 214 17.08 12.86 -10.19
CA LEU A 214 17.91 14.05 -9.92
C LEU A 214 19.07 14.19 -10.92
N GLY A 215 19.25 15.40 -11.46
CA GLY A 215 20.42 15.76 -12.28
C GLY A 215 21.70 15.90 -11.45
N ALA A 216 22.86 15.83 -12.10
CA ALA A 216 24.17 15.79 -11.44
C ALA A 216 24.44 16.96 -10.48
N ASP A 217 24.03 18.18 -10.83
CA ASP A 217 24.21 19.35 -9.96
C ASP A 217 23.35 19.28 -8.69
N LYS A 218 22.09 18.84 -8.82
CA LYS A 218 21.19 18.64 -7.67
C LYS A 218 21.67 17.51 -6.77
N LEU A 219 22.31 16.48 -7.32
CA LEU A 219 22.93 15.40 -6.53
C LEU A 219 24.10 15.94 -5.68
N ARG A 220 24.90 16.88 -6.22
CA ARG A 220 25.97 17.52 -5.44
C ARG A 220 25.41 18.41 -4.32
N GLU A 221 24.34 19.15 -4.57
CA GLU A 221 23.68 19.97 -3.57
C GLU A 221 23.10 19.12 -2.43
N THR A 222 22.30 18.11 -2.77
CA THR A 222 21.72 17.17 -1.79
C THR A 222 22.78 16.41 -0.99
N ALA A 223 23.89 15.99 -1.61
CA ALA A 223 25.01 15.39 -0.88
C ALA A 223 25.64 16.35 0.14
N ASN A 224 25.83 17.63 -0.24
CA ASN A 224 26.33 18.66 0.66
C ASN A 224 25.35 18.96 1.80
N GLU A 225 24.04 18.98 1.54
CA GLU A 225 23.01 19.15 2.56
C GLU A 225 23.00 17.99 3.57
N LEU A 226 23.09 16.75 3.09
CA LEU A 226 23.18 15.57 3.95
C LEU A 226 24.45 15.56 4.79
N TRP A 227 25.57 15.99 4.21
CA TRP A 227 26.83 16.13 4.95
C TRP A 227 26.73 17.18 6.07
N LYS A 228 26.16 18.36 5.77
CA LYS A 228 25.90 19.40 6.78
C LYS A 228 24.96 18.90 7.88
N TRP A 229 23.91 18.17 7.51
CA TRP A 229 22.96 17.60 8.45
C TRP A 229 23.62 16.56 9.38
N MET A 230 24.44 15.67 8.82
CA MET A 230 25.23 14.70 9.59
C MET A 230 26.16 15.40 10.57
N ARG A 231 26.88 16.43 10.11
CA ARG A 231 27.80 17.22 10.94
C ARG A 231 27.08 17.92 12.09
N GLN A 232 25.89 18.45 11.85
CA GLN A 232 25.07 19.06 12.90
C GLN A 232 24.65 18.02 13.96
N LEU A 233 24.18 16.84 13.54
CA LEU A 233 23.78 15.77 14.47
C LEU A 233 24.97 15.27 15.32
N GLU A 234 26.16 15.20 14.75
CA GLU A 234 27.38 14.88 15.50
C GLU A 234 27.71 15.92 16.56
N ALA A 235 27.59 17.21 16.22
CA ALA A 235 27.82 18.30 17.17
C ALA A 235 26.80 18.26 18.33
N GLU A 236 25.52 18.08 18.03
CA GLU A 236 24.47 17.96 19.05
C GLU A 236 24.69 16.73 19.95
N LYS A 237 25.11 15.60 19.37
CA LYS A 237 25.47 14.40 20.14
C LYS A 237 26.63 14.68 21.09
N PHE A 238 27.67 15.37 20.62
CA PHE A 238 28.83 15.70 21.45
C PHE A 238 28.43 16.59 22.64
N GLU A 239 27.65 17.64 22.41
CA GLU A 239 27.13 18.52 23.46
C GLU A 239 26.28 17.76 24.49
N LEU A 240 25.40 16.87 24.04
CA LEU A 240 24.59 16.03 24.92
C LEU A 240 25.45 15.07 25.75
N GLN A 241 26.49 14.49 25.16
CA GLN A 241 27.43 13.63 25.87
C GLN A 241 28.21 14.41 26.93
N TYR A 242 28.68 15.61 26.60
CA TYR A 242 29.38 16.47 27.53
C TYR A 242 28.47 16.87 28.72
N ARG A 243 27.24 17.33 28.44
CA ARG A 243 26.25 17.64 29.48
C ARG A 243 25.94 16.45 30.36
N TYR A 244 25.78 15.26 29.79
CA TYR A 244 25.54 14.03 30.55
C TYR A 244 26.70 13.71 31.51
N MET A 245 27.95 13.93 31.09
CA MET A 245 29.12 13.73 31.96
C MET A 245 29.15 14.72 33.13
N CYS A 246 28.86 16.01 32.87
CA CYS A 246 28.73 17.02 33.94
C CYS A 246 27.61 16.65 34.92
N GLN A 247 26.42 16.31 34.41
CA GLN A 247 25.28 15.91 35.24
C GLN A 247 25.59 14.65 36.08
N LYS A 248 26.31 13.69 35.51
CA LYS A 248 26.73 12.49 36.25
C LYS A 248 27.63 12.85 37.44
N TYR A 249 28.56 13.78 37.25
CA TYR A 249 29.39 14.29 38.33
C TYR A 249 28.57 15.05 39.38
N GLU A 250 27.70 15.97 38.94
CA GLU A 250 26.80 16.72 39.83
C GLU A 250 25.92 15.79 40.68
N ILE A 251 25.32 14.77 40.07
CA ILE A 251 24.52 13.76 40.79
C ILE A 251 25.36 13.04 41.85
N THR A 252 26.62 12.72 41.53
CA THR A 252 27.53 12.06 42.47
C THR A 252 27.83 12.97 43.67
N VAL A 253 28.15 14.24 43.40
CA VAL A 253 28.39 15.25 44.45
C VAL A 253 27.14 15.46 45.30
N LEU A 254 25.96 15.59 44.68
CA LEU A 254 24.69 15.76 45.39
C LEU A 254 24.35 14.56 46.27
N ARG A 255 24.59 13.33 45.79
CA ARG A 255 24.43 12.11 46.60
C ARG A 255 25.34 12.12 47.83
N ASN A 256 26.60 12.53 47.68
CA ASN A 256 27.54 12.63 48.79
C ASN A 256 27.08 13.69 49.80
N ARG A 257 26.71 14.90 49.33
CA ARG A 257 26.18 15.97 50.18
C ARG A 257 24.95 15.53 50.98
N VAL A 258 24.00 14.85 50.34
CA VAL A 258 22.81 14.30 51.01
C VAL A 258 23.22 13.29 52.09
N SER A 259 24.16 12.39 51.78
CA SER A 259 24.66 11.40 52.75
C SER A 259 25.34 12.07 53.96
N ASP A 260 26.18 13.09 53.72
CA ASP A 260 26.90 13.80 54.77
C ASP A 260 25.95 14.57 55.68
N HIS A 261 24.95 15.26 55.12
CA HIS A 261 23.91 15.91 55.91
C HIS A 261 23.08 14.92 56.74
N GLN A 262 22.76 13.74 56.22
CA GLN A 262 22.05 12.70 56.97
C GLN A 262 22.89 12.08 58.09
N LYS A 263 24.19 11.88 57.86
CA LYS A 263 25.11 11.36 58.89
C LYS A 263 25.31 12.37 60.01
N ASN A 264 25.51 13.64 59.68
CA ASN A 264 25.75 14.69 60.67
C ASN A 264 24.53 14.89 61.57
N THR A 265 23.30 14.91 61.01
CA THR A 265 22.08 14.99 61.83
C THR A 265 21.91 13.80 62.77
N THR A 266 22.27 12.60 62.32
CA THR A 266 22.21 11.39 63.17
C THR A 266 23.28 11.43 64.27
N ILE A 267 24.49 11.89 63.95
CA ILE A 267 25.59 12.05 64.92
C ILE A 267 25.19 13.09 65.97
N ASP A 268 24.70 14.25 65.56
CA ASP A 268 24.27 15.32 66.47
C ASP A 268 23.16 14.84 67.41
N GLN A 269 22.16 14.13 66.88
CA GLN A 269 21.11 13.50 67.70
C GLN A 269 21.68 12.48 68.69
N THR A 270 22.63 11.64 68.28
CA THR A 270 23.23 10.64 69.18
C THR A 270 24.10 11.28 70.26
N VAL A 271 24.81 12.37 69.95
CA VAL A 271 25.64 13.12 70.89
C VAL A 271 24.75 13.81 71.94
N ILE A 272 23.67 14.47 71.51
CA ILE A 272 22.67 15.07 72.39
C ILE A 272 22.03 14.00 73.30
N LEU A 273 21.65 12.85 72.74
CA LEU A 273 21.05 11.76 73.50
C LEU A 273 22.02 11.19 74.56
N LYS A 274 23.31 11.03 74.20
CA LYS A 274 24.37 10.58 75.12
C LYS A 274 24.62 11.60 76.23
N GLN A 275 24.63 12.90 75.92
CA GLN A 275 24.75 13.96 76.93
C GLN A 275 23.55 13.99 77.88
N CYS A 276 22.32 13.88 77.37
CA CYS A 276 21.10 13.76 78.19
C CYS A 276 21.13 12.53 79.11
N LYS A 277 21.51 11.36 78.59
CA LYS A 277 21.66 10.12 79.39
C LYS A 277 22.70 10.29 80.52
N ARG A 278 23.86 10.88 80.23
CA ARG A 278 24.90 11.16 81.24
C ARG A 278 24.40 12.12 82.32
N LYS A 279 23.64 13.16 81.94
CA LYS A 279 23.07 14.14 82.88
C LYS A 279 22.01 13.49 83.79
N CYS A 280 21.14 12.65 83.22
CA CYS A 280 20.14 11.88 83.98
C CYS A 280 20.81 10.88 84.94
N LYS A 281 21.83 10.15 84.48
CA LYS A 281 22.62 9.22 85.31
C LYS A 281 23.28 9.90 86.51
N LYS A 282 23.87 11.09 86.31
CA LYS A 282 24.43 11.89 87.42
C LYS A 282 23.37 12.32 88.43
N GLN A 283 22.16 12.65 87.98
CA GLN A 283 21.05 13.01 88.87
C GLN A 283 20.54 11.81 89.67
N THR A 284 20.43 10.63 89.04
CA THR A 284 20.03 9.40 89.75
C THR A 284 21.08 8.95 90.75
N ASP A 285 22.36 9.00 90.37
CA ASP A 285 23.46 8.60 91.25
C ASP A 285 23.61 9.58 92.43
N ALA A 286 23.30 10.87 92.25
CA ALA A 286 23.23 11.85 93.34
C ALA A 286 22.01 11.65 94.26
N ALA A 287 20.88 11.19 93.73
CA ALA A 287 19.68 10.87 94.51
C ALA A 287 19.81 9.55 95.31
N LEU A 288 20.75 8.69 94.92
CA LEU A 288 21.09 7.42 95.59
C LEU A 288 22.21 7.56 96.63
N SER A 289 22.54 8.78 97.05
CA SER A 289 23.45 9.02 98.18
C SER A 289 22.94 8.26 99.41
N PRO A 290 23.74 7.39 100.05
CA PRO A 290 23.33 6.66 101.23
C PRO A 290 22.97 7.64 102.35
N TRP A 291 21.77 7.49 102.90
CA TRP A 291 21.52 7.92 104.27
C TRP A 291 22.35 7.02 105.20
N ASP A 292 23.63 7.34 105.32
CA ASP A 292 24.52 6.86 106.38
C ASP A 292 24.96 8.08 107.19
N VAL A 293 24.18 8.40 108.23
CA VAL A 293 24.61 8.54 109.65
C VAL A 293 23.42 8.16 110.52
#